data_AF-F8K849-F1
#
_entry.id   AF-F8K849-F1
#
_cell.length_a   1.000
_cell.length_b   1.000
_cell.length_c   1.000
_cell.angle_alpha   90.00
_cell.angle_beta   90.00
_cell.angle_gamma   90.00
#
_symmetry.space_group_name_H-M   'P 1'
#
loop_
_entity.id
_entity.type
_entity.pdbx_description
1 polymer ?
#
loop_
_entity_poly.entity_id
_entity_poly.type
_entity_poly.pdbx_seq_one_letter_code
_entity_poly.pdbx_strand_id
1 'polypeptide(L)' 'MVEEERNETLYKAVGSLPEIQRRRFLLYYEYEFNFYQIAAMEHCTASAIQKSVAIAKEKVKAEMKKYLQP' A
#
# COMPACT_ATOMS: atom_id res chain seq x y z
N MET A 1 -10.86 6.88 -19.69
CA MET A 1 -11.03 5.47 -20.12
C MET A 1 -9.88 4.57 -19.66
N VAL A 2 -8.65 4.62 -20.20
CA VAL A 2 -7.56 3.71 -19.71
C VAL A 2 -7.01 4.09 -18.33
N GLU A 3 -6.90 5.39 -18.02
CA GLU A 3 -6.37 5.84 -16.72
C GLU A 3 -7.34 5.56 -15.55
N GLU A 4 -8.64 5.69 -15.78
CA GLU A 4 -9.68 5.38 -14.80
C GLU A 4 -9.68 3.89 -14.46
N GLU A 5 -9.60 3.02 -15.46
CA GLU A 5 -9.57 1.56 -15.26
C GLU A 5 -8.31 1.10 -14.50
N ARG A 6 -7.15 1.71 -14.81
CA ARG A 6 -5.92 1.50 -14.05
C ARG A 6 -6.09 1.95 -12.60
N ASN A 7 -6.69 3.11 -12.37
CA ASN A 7 -6.94 3.62 -11.02
C ASN A 7 -7.91 2.72 -10.25
N GLU A 8 -9.01 2.28 -10.87
CA GLU A 8 -9.95 1.34 -10.26
C GLU A 8 -9.27 0.04 -9.85
N THR A 9 -8.41 -0.49 -10.72
CA THR A 9 -7.66 -1.70 -10.42
C THR A 9 -6.69 -1.46 -9.26
N LEU A 10 -6.02 -0.30 -9.23
CA LEU A 10 -5.14 0.08 -8.13
C LEU A 10 -5.93 0.18 -6.80
N TYR A 11 -7.10 0.81 -6.82
CA TYR A 11 -7.99 0.88 -5.66
C TYR A 11 -8.42 -0.51 -5.19
N LYS A 12 -8.77 -1.42 -6.11
CA LYS A 12 -9.09 -2.82 -5.77
C LYS A 12 -7.89 -3.54 -5.16
N ALA A 13 -6.68 -3.35 -5.71
CA ALA A 13 -5.46 -3.97 -5.21
C ALA A 13 -5.07 -3.46 -3.82
N VAL A 14 -5.25 -2.16 -3.54
CA VAL A 14 -5.05 -1.59 -2.21
C VAL A 14 -6.16 -2.05 -1.24
N GLY A 15 -7.40 -2.17 -1.73
CA GLY A 15 -8.55 -2.64 -0.97
C GLY A 15 -8.45 -4.10 -0.54
N SER A 16 -7.73 -4.95 -1.28
CA SER A 16 -7.52 -6.37 -0.97
C SER A 16 -6.37 -6.63 0.01
N LEU A 17 -5.59 -5.59 0.38
CA LEU A 17 -4.55 -5.70 1.39
C LEU A 17 -5.14 -5.98 2.79
N PRO A 18 -4.44 -6.75 3.64
CA PRO A 18 -4.77 -6.84 5.06
C PRO A 18 -4.86 -5.46 5.71
N GLU A 19 -5.77 -5.27 6.67
CA GLU A 19 -6.10 -3.95 7.24
C GLU A 19 -4.86 -3.14 7.68
N ILE A 20 -3.93 -3.78 8.40
CA ILE A 20 -2.69 -3.14 8.86
C ILE A 20 -1.79 -2.75 7.68
N GLN A 21 -1.67 -3.60 6.66
CA GLN A 21 -0.88 -3.32 5.46
C GLN A 21 -1.50 -2.17 4.66
N ARG A 22 -2.82 -2.17 4.48
CA ARG A 22 -3.58 -1.12 3.81
C ARG A 22 -3.41 0.22 4.51
N ARG A 23 -3.64 0.26 5.83
CA ARG A 23 -3.52 1.49 6.64
C ARG A 23 -2.12 2.09 6.52
N ARG A 24 -1.08 1.28 6.75
CA ARG A 24 0.32 1.73 6.67
C ARG A 24 0.72 2.16 5.26
N PHE A 25 0.21 1.48 4.24
CA PHE A 25 0.46 1.83 2.84
C PHE A 25 -0.16 3.19 2.49
N LEU A 26 -1.42 3.43 2.86
CA LEU A 26 -2.10 4.72 2.64
C LEU A 26 -1.43 5.85 3.42
N LEU A 27 -1.07 5.62 4.69
CA LEU A 27 -0.36 6.63 5.49
C LEU A 27 0.96 7.06 4.83
N TYR A 28 1.68 6.12 4.21
CA TYR A 28 2.95 6.43 3.55
C TYR A 28 2.79 7.08 2.18
N TYR A 29 1.88 6.58 1.33
CA TYR A 29 1.76 7.02 -0.07
C TYR A 29 0.74 8.13 -0.30
N GLU A 30 -0.37 8.14 0.45
CA GLU A 30 -1.46 9.12 0.29
C GLU A 30 -1.29 10.31 1.24
N TYR A 31 -0.95 10.02 2.50
CA TYR A 31 -0.79 11.04 3.54
C TYR A 31 0.67 11.49 3.76
N GLU A 32 1.60 10.96 2.98
CA GLU A 32 3.03 11.32 2.97
C GLU A 32 3.74 11.21 4.35
N PHE A 33 3.23 10.39 5.26
CA PHE A 33 3.89 10.15 6.54
C PHE A 33 5.15 9.29 6.36
N ASN A 34 6.20 9.63 7.09
CA ASN A 34 7.39 8.79 7.16
C ASN A 34 7.21 7.60 8.13
N PHE A 35 8.10 6.61 8.05
CA PHE A 35 8.00 5.40 8.87
C PHE A 35 8.05 5.67 10.39
N TYR A 36 8.72 6.73 10.83
CA TYR A 36 8.81 7.09 12.25
C TYR A 36 7.51 7.71 12.76
N GLN A 37 6.84 8.55 11.96
CA GLN A 37 5.54 9.12 12.30
C GLN A 37 4.48 8.01 12.42
N ILE A 38 4.46 7.07 11.47
CA ILE A 38 3.54 5.93 11.51
C ILE A 38 3.84 5.01 12.69
N ALA A 39 5.12 4.74 12.94
CA ALA A 39 5.54 3.94 14.09
C ALA A 39 5.13 4.57 15.43
N ALA A 40 5.23 5.90 15.55
CA ALA A 40 4.77 6.64 16.72
C ALA A 40 3.24 6.55 16.90
N MET A 41 2.46 6.67 15.82
CA MET A 41 1.00 6.53 15.85
C MET A 41 0.54 5.13 16.25
N GLU A 42 1.28 4.10 15.86
CA GLU A 42 0.94 2.69 16.12
C GLU A 42 1.67 2.09 17.33
N HIS A 43 2.48 2.88 18.03
CA HIS A 43 3.32 2.44 19.15
C HIS A 43 4.19 1.21 18.80
N CYS A 44 4.75 1.17 17.58
CA CYS A 44 5.59 0.09 17.10
C CYS A 44 6.95 0.60 16.59
N THR A 45 7.78 -0.29 16.02
CA THR A 45 9.08 0.11 15.46
C THR A 45 8.95 0.56 14.00
N ALA A 46 9.78 1.52 13.59
CA ALA A 46 9.85 1.96 12.19
C ALA A 46 10.20 0.82 11.23
N SER A 47 11.02 -0.16 11.68
CA SER A 47 11.34 -1.36 10.91
C SER A 47 10.10 -2.22 10.64
N ALA A 48 9.19 -2.35 11.62
CA ALA A 48 7.93 -3.08 11.42
C ALA A 48 7.03 -2.38 10.39
N ILE A 49 6.96 -1.03 10.42
CA ILE A 49 6.26 -0.24 9.40
C ILE A 49 6.89 -0.46 8.04
N GLN A 50 8.21 -0.29 7.90
CA GLN A 50 8.93 -0.45 6.64
C GLN A 50 8.68 -1.82 6.00
N LYS A 51 8.81 -2.91 6.78
CA LYS A 51 8.51 -4.27 6.30
C LYS A 51 7.06 -4.39 5.84
N SER A 52 6.12 -3.86 6.61
CA SER A 52 4.70 -3.90 6.29
C SER A 52 4.36 -3.15 5.00
N VAL A 53 4.91 -1.94 4.82
CA VAL A 53 4.72 -1.12 3.62
C VAL A 53 5.38 -1.77 2.40
N ALA A 54 6.57 -2.36 2.55
CA ALA A 54 7.24 -3.08 1.47
C ALA A 54 6.41 -4.28 0.98
N ILE A 55 5.87 -5.10 1.90
CA ILE A 55 5.00 -6.23 1.55
C ILE A 55 3.72 -5.73 0.86
N ALA A 56 3.10 -4.67 1.38
CA ALA A 56 1.91 -4.07 0.78
C ALA A 56 2.19 -3.61 -0.66
N LYS A 57 3.31 -2.93 -0.89
CA LYS A 57 3.75 -2.48 -2.21
C LYS A 57 3.94 -3.63 -3.19
N GLU A 58 4.60 -4.70 -2.78
CA GLU A 58 4.83 -5.85 -3.65
C GLU A 58 3.52 -6.57 -4.02
N LYS A 59 2.57 -6.67 -3.08
CA LYS A 59 1.23 -7.20 -3.38
C LYS A 59 0.47 -6.34 -4.39
N VAL A 60 0.46 -5.01 -4.19
CA VAL A 60 -0.19 -4.09 -5.11
C VAL A 60 0.45 -4.18 -6.50
N LYS A 61 1.79 -4.20 -6.59
CA LYS A 61 2.49 -4.40 -7.87
C LYS A 61 2.15 -5.74 -8.53
N ALA A 62 2.05 -6.83 -7.76
CA ALA A 62 1.72 -8.14 -8.30
C ALA A 62 0.31 -8.14 -8.92
N GLU A 63 -0.66 -7.53 -8.26
CA GLU A 63 -2.01 -7.34 -8.82
C GLU A 63 -2.00 -6.44 -10.06
N MET A 64 -1.26 -5.34 -10.03
CA MET A 64 -1.10 -4.46 -11.20
C MET A 64 -0.42 -5.16 -12.37
N LYS A 65 0.55 -6.05 -12.12
CA LYS A 65 1.22 -6.81 -13.16
C LYS A 65 0.27 -7.78 -13.85
N LYS A 66 -0.64 -8.43 -13.12
CA LYS A 66 -1.69 -9.29 -13.71
C LYS A 66 -2.60 -8.49 -14.63
N TYR A 67 -2.94 -7.26 -14.26
CA TYR A 67 -3.73 -6.38 -15.10
C TYR A 67 -2.99 -5.96 -16.39
N LEU A 68 -1.69 -5.67 -16.28
CA LEU A 68 -0.86 -5.23 -17.41
C LEU A 68 -0.41 -6.37 -18.33
N GLN A 69 -0.58 -7.64 -17.92
CA GLN A 69 -0.23 -8.83 -18.67
C GLN A 69 -1.49 -9.68 -18.88
N PRO A 70 -2.32 -9.36 -19.90
CA PRO A 70 -3.52 -10.13 -20.24
C PRO A 70 -3.22 -11.55 -20.71
#